data_AF-A0A4Q2Y6Z8-F1
#
_entry.id   AF-A0A4Q2Y6Z8-F1
#
_cell.length_a   1.000
_cell.length_b   1.000
_cell.length_c   1.000
_cell.angle_alpha   90.00
_cell.angle_beta   90.00
_cell.angle_gamma   90.00
#
_symmetry.space_group_name_H-M   'P 1'
#
loop_
_entity.id
_entity.type
_entity.pdbx_description
1 polymer ?
#
loop_
_entity_poly.entity_id
_entity_poly.type
_entity_poly.pdbx_seq_one_letter_code
_entity_poly.pdbx_strand_id
1 'polypeptide(L)' 'VRSFDKVPTAILSRSTAGTRGTSLIVNLPGNPKAIGECLPLVIPAIREALKHLRE' A
#
# COMPACT_ATOMS: atom_id res chain seq x y z
N VAL A 1 10.08 -4.77 7.78
CA VAL A 1 11.19 -4.08 7.08
C VAL A 1 10.67 -2.73 6.65
N ARG A 2 11.24 -1.61 7.14
CA ARG A 2 10.80 -0.29 6.67
C ARG A 2 11.48 -0.04 5.33
N SER A 3 10.72 0.40 4.31
CA SER A 3 11.29 0.70 2.99
C SER A 3 12.42 1.74 3.06
N PHE A 4 12.35 2.65 4.04
CA PHE A 4 13.40 3.62 4.37
C PHE A 4 14.73 2.96 4.79
N ASP A 5 14.69 1.85 5.54
CA ASP A 5 15.90 1.15 5.99
C ASP A 5 16.68 0.54 4.80
N LYS A 6 15.98 0.22 3.71
CA LYS A 6 16.57 -0.33 2.47
C LYS A 6 16.97 0.75 1.48
N VAL A 7 16.15 1.80 1.37
CA VAL A 7 16.31 2.86 0.38
C VAL A 7 16.00 4.19 1.08
N PRO A 8 17.02 4.98 1.48
CA PRO A 8 16.81 6.25 2.19
C PRO A 8 15.93 7.25 1.43
N THR A 9 15.95 7.20 0.09
CA THR A 9 15.09 8.03 -0.76
C THR A 9 13.61 7.62 -0.75
N ALA A 10 13.24 6.54 -0.06
CA ALA A 10 11.84 6.16 0.13
C ALA A 10 11.01 7.25 0.84
N ILE A 11 11.66 8.18 1.56
CA ILE A 11 11.02 9.36 2.15
C ILE A 11 10.38 10.29 1.11
N LEU A 12 10.84 10.27 -0.14
CA LEU A 12 10.25 11.06 -1.23
C LEU A 12 8.94 10.46 -1.76
N SER A 13 8.58 9.25 -1.34
CA SER A 13 7.33 8.62 -1.72
C SER A 13 6.15 9.41 -1.15
N ARG A 14 5.21 9.78 -2.03
CA ARG A 14 3.94 10.43 -1.68
C ARG A 14 2.75 9.47 -1.86
N SER A 15 2.99 8.16 -1.73
CA SER A 15 1.94 7.16 -1.81
C SER A 15 0.88 7.40 -0.75
N THR A 16 -0.38 7.32 -1.18
CA THR A 16 -1.57 7.42 -0.34
C THR A 16 -2.49 6.25 -0.61
N ALA A 17 -3.41 5.99 0.30
CA ALA A 17 -4.53 5.09 0.10
C ALA A 17 -5.82 5.80 0.49
N GLY A 18 -6.92 5.45 -0.16
CA GLY A 18 -8.21 6.07 0.08
C GLY A 18 -9.34 5.24 -0.50
N THR A 19 -10.56 5.70 -0.30
CA THR A 19 -11.76 4.98 -0.72
C THR A 19 -12.62 5.85 -1.63
N ARG A 20 -13.32 5.21 -2.57
CA ARG A 20 -14.34 5.86 -3.41
C ARG A 20 -15.54 4.92 -3.50
N GLY A 21 -16.63 5.26 -2.83
CA GLY A 21 -17.73 4.33 -2.61
C GLY A 21 -17.22 3.06 -1.91
N THR A 22 -17.54 1.88 -2.47
CA THR A 22 -17.11 0.57 -1.95
C THR A 22 -15.75 0.11 -2.48
N SER A 23 -15.00 0.98 -3.15
CA SER A 23 -13.68 0.67 -3.72
C SER A 23 -12.54 1.24 -2.88
N LEU A 24 -11.54 0.41 -2.61
CA LEU A 24 -10.26 0.81 -2.03
C LEU A 24 -9.25 1.10 -3.14
N ILE A 25 -8.59 2.26 -3.07
CA ILE A 25 -7.55 2.71 -4.00
C ILE A 25 -6.24 2.82 -3.22
N VAL A 26 -5.17 2.18 -3.70
CA VAL A 26 -3.86 2.15 -3.03
C VAL A 26 -2.76 2.48 -4.04
N ASN A 27 -1.96 3.51 -3.74
CA ASN A 27 -0.80 3.86 -4.56
C ASN A 27 0.40 2.97 -4.21
N LEU A 28 0.86 2.17 -5.16
CA LEU A 28 2.03 1.32 -5.03
C LEU A 28 3.26 1.92 -5.72
N PRO A 29 4.47 1.44 -5.40
CA PRO A 29 5.70 1.86 -6.09
C PRO A 29 5.65 1.52 -7.59
N GLY A 30 6.32 2.32 -8.43
CA GLY A 30 6.42 2.05 -9.88
C GLY A 30 7.38 0.91 -10.27
N ASN A 31 8.17 0.40 -9.33
CA ASN A 31 9.14 -0.68 -9.58
C ASN A 31 8.55 -2.04 -9.17
N PRO A 32 8.47 -3.05 -10.06
CA PRO A 32 7.93 -4.37 -9.74
C PRO A 32 8.57 -5.07 -8.54
N LYS A 33 9.88 -4.91 -8.33
CA LYS A 33 10.57 -5.47 -7.15
C LYS A 33 10.05 -4.84 -5.86
N ALA A 34 9.89 -3.51 -5.84
CA ALA A 34 9.38 -2.80 -4.68
C ALA A 34 7.90 -3.15 -4.41
N ILE A 35 7.11 -3.42 -5.46
CA ILE A 35 5.74 -3.94 -5.30
C ILE A 35 5.77 -5.32 -4.61
N GLY A 36 6.64 -6.24 -5.07
CA GLY A 36 6.79 -7.57 -4.47
C GLY A 36 7.19 -7.54 -2.99
N GLU A 37 7.91 -6.51 -2.55
CA GLU A 37 8.28 -6.32 -1.15
C GLU A 37 7.18 -5.61 -0.32
N CYS A 38 6.48 -4.64 -0.92
CA CYS A 38 5.50 -3.80 -0.19
C CYS A 38 4.11 -4.43 -0.12
N LEU A 39 3.63 -5.04 -1.22
CA LEU A 39 2.26 -5.53 -1.32
C LEU A 39 1.92 -6.61 -0.27
N PRO A 40 2.77 -7.64 -0.02
CA PRO A 40 2.49 -8.66 0.98
C PRO A 40 2.30 -8.08 2.39
N LEU A 41 2.99 -6.99 2.72
CA LEU A 41 2.92 -6.34 4.03
C LEU A 41 1.58 -5.63 4.26
N VAL A 42 0.92 -5.16 3.19
CA VAL A 42 -0.34 -4.41 3.28
C VAL A 42 -1.57 -5.27 3.02
N ILE A 43 -1.42 -6.50 2.51
CA ILE A 43 -2.56 -7.41 2.23
C ILE A 43 -3.48 -7.62 3.44
N PRO A 44 -3.00 -7.85 4.68
CA PRO A 44 -3.88 -8.04 5.83
C PRO A 44 -4.78 -6.81 6.08
N ALA A 45 -4.22 -5.61 5.98
CA ALA A 45 -4.96 -4.36 6.13
C ALA A 45 -5.95 -4.14 4.97
N ILE A 46 -5.57 -4.48 3.74
CA ILE A 46 -6.48 -4.43 2.58
C ILE A 46 -7.68 -5.34 2.79
N ARG A 47 -7.48 -6.58 3.27
CA ARG A 47 -8.59 -7.51 3.54
C ARG A 47 -9.55 -6.94 4.56
N GLU A 48 -9.05 -6.33 5.61
CA GLU A 48 -9.88 -5.73 6.65
C GLU A 48 -10.65 -4.51 6.14
N ALA A 49 -9.97 -3.61 5.41
CA ALA A 49 -10.62 -2.45 4.79
C ALA A 49 -11.75 -2.85 3.84
N LEU A 50 -11.58 -3.93 3.06
CA LEU A 50 -12.61 -4.43 2.15
C LEU A 50 -13.84 -5.00 2.86
N LYS A 51 -13.73 -5.47 4.10
CA LYS A 51 -14.89 -5.90 4.89
C LYS A 51 -15.73 -4.68 5.27
N HIS A 52 -15.10 -3.66 5.84
CA HIS A 52 -15.78 -2.42 6.26
C HIS A 52 -16.42 -1.65 5.11
N LEU A 53 -15.89 -1.78 3.87
CA LEU A 53 -16.46 -1.12 2.70
C LEU A 53 -17.71 -1.81 2.12
N ARG A 54 -18.05 -3.00 2.62
CA ARG A 54 -19.21 -3.80 2.17
C ARG A 54 -20.35 -3.84 3.19
N GLU A 55 -20.14 -3.24 4.36
CA GLU A 55 -21.15 -2.95 5.37
C GLU A 55 -21.83 -1.60 5.05
#